data_AF-A0A3D2TFJ5-F1
#
_entry.id   AF-A0A3D2TFJ5-F1
#
_cell.length_a   1.000
_cell.length_b   1.000
_cell.length_c   1.000
_cell.angle_alpha   90.00
_cell.angle_beta   90.00
_cell.angle_gamma   90.00
#
_symmetry.space_group_name_H-M   'P 1'
#
loop_
_entity.id
_entity.type
_entity.pdbx_description
1 polymer ?
#
loop_
_entity_poly.entity_id
_entity_poly.type
_entity_poly.pdbx_seq_one_letter_code
_entity_poly.pdbx_strand_id
1 'polypeptide(L)'
;MKSFEAVELYFNRAADQLELTDNMRKLLLTAKREVQVQIAVEMDNGELQTLIGYRVQHDNARGPMKGGLRFHHEVDLDEVRSLASLMTWKTAVVNIPYGGAKGGVEVDVRKLSERELERITRKFVDELHDVIGPDTDIPAPDMGTNAEVMAWIMNQHNKYHGFNPGVVTGKPVEHYGIPGREEATGRGVGILSLKTVGRLGHRPQNTRVAIQGFGNVGSHAATFLHAADCKIVAISDV
;
A
#
# COMPACT_ATOMS: atom_id res chain seq x y z
N MET A 1 -16.40 14.19 0.42
CA MET A 1 -16.48 13.13 -0.60
C MET A 1 -15.84 11.91 0.02
N LYS A 2 -16.57 10.80 0.13
CA LYS A 2 -15.98 9.57 0.62
C LYS A 2 -14.89 9.10 -0.34
N SER A 3 -13.89 8.38 0.17
CA SER A 3 -12.76 7.92 -0.64
C SER A 3 -13.22 7.08 -1.83
N PHE A 4 -14.28 6.27 -1.64
CA PHE A 4 -14.77 5.38 -2.69
C PHE A 4 -15.51 6.11 -3.81
N GLU A 5 -16.29 7.14 -3.47
CA GLU A 5 -17.00 7.98 -4.45
C GLU A 5 -16.03 8.64 -5.45
N ALA A 6 -14.86 9.07 -4.97
CA ALA A 6 -13.83 9.64 -5.83
C ALA A 6 -13.28 8.60 -6.81
N VAL A 7 -13.09 7.36 -6.38
CA VAL A 7 -12.63 6.27 -7.26
C VAL A 7 -13.70 5.92 -8.28
N GLU A 8 -14.96 5.80 -7.88
CA GLU A 8 -16.08 5.51 -8.77
C GLU A 8 -16.22 6.57 -9.88
N LEU A 9 -16.02 7.85 -9.55
CA LEU A 9 -16.05 8.92 -10.54
C LEU A 9 -15.03 8.70 -11.67
N TYR A 10 -13.77 8.40 -11.32
CA TYR A 10 -12.73 8.17 -12.32
C TYR A 10 -12.88 6.84 -13.04
N PHE A 11 -13.32 5.79 -12.33
CA PHE A 11 -13.65 4.51 -12.93
C PHE A 11 -14.73 4.67 -14.00
N ASN A 12 -15.84 5.34 -13.69
CA ASN A 12 -16.94 5.50 -14.63
C ASN A 12 -16.52 6.30 -15.86
N ARG A 13 -15.70 7.35 -15.70
CA ARG A 13 -15.13 8.07 -16.84
C ARG A 13 -14.30 7.16 -17.75
N ALA A 14 -13.47 6.29 -17.18
CA ALA A 14 -12.69 5.34 -17.97
C ALA A 14 -13.58 4.27 -18.62
N ALA A 15 -14.59 3.78 -17.90
CA ALA A 15 -15.54 2.79 -18.38
C ALA A 15 -16.41 3.33 -19.52
N ASP A 16 -16.76 4.62 -19.52
CA ASP A 16 -17.47 5.30 -20.62
C ASP A 16 -16.63 5.28 -21.89
N GLN A 17 -15.33 5.59 -21.80
CA GLN A 17 -14.41 5.56 -22.94
C GLN A 17 -14.19 4.16 -23.51
N LEU A 18 -14.38 3.13 -22.68
CA LEU A 18 -14.27 1.72 -23.07
C LEU A 18 -15.62 1.08 -23.41
N GLU A 19 -16.70 1.87 -23.38
CA GLU A 19 -18.07 1.42 -23.65
C GLU A 19 -18.47 0.18 -22.82
N LEU A 20 -18.03 0.13 -21.55
CA LEU A 20 -18.33 -1.01 -20.69
C LEU A 20 -19.81 -1.04 -20.32
N THR A 21 -20.42 -2.23 -20.44
CA THR A 21 -21.78 -2.50 -19.98
C THR A 21 -21.91 -2.32 -18.46
N ASP A 22 -23.11 -2.03 -17.98
CA ASP A 22 -23.40 -1.86 -16.55
C ASP A 22 -23.03 -3.10 -15.72
N ASN A 23 -23.23 -4.29 -16.27
CA ASN A 23 -22.85 -5.54 -15.62
C ASN A 23 -21.33 -5.64 -15.44
N MET A 24 -20.55 -5.23 -16.44
CA MET A 24 -19.09 -5.20 -16.36
C MET A 24 -18.63 -4.14 -15.35
N ARG A 25 -19.26 -2.96 -15.34
CA ARG A 25 -18.97 -1.91 -14.35
C ARG A 25 -19.20 -2.40 -12.93
N LYS A 26 -20.36 -3.02 -12.69
CA LYS A 26 -20.69 -3.59 -11.38
C LYS A 26 -19.70 -4.65 -10.96
N LEU A 27 -19.31 -5.56 -11.87
CA LEU A 27 -18.30 -6.58 -11.60
C LEU A 27 -16.96 -5.96 -11.19
N LEU A 28 -16.48 -4.96 -11.95
CA LEU A 28 -15.17 -4.34 -11.75
C LEU A 28 -15.10 -3.37 -10.56
N LEU A 29 -16.23 -2.84 -10.08
CA LEU A 29 -16.33 -2.01 -8.87
C LEU A 29 -16.51 -2.84 -7.60
N THR A 30 -17.08 -4.04 -7.72
CA THR A 30 -17.37 -4.89 -6.56
C THR A 30 -16.12 -5.66 -6.16
N ALA A 31 -15.65 -5.48 -4.92
CA ALA A 31 -14.53 -6.26 -4.42
C ALA A 31 -14.88 -7.75 -4.36
N LYS A 32 -13.96 -8.61 -4.80
CA LYS A 32 -14.10 -10.07 -4.77
C LYS A 32 -14.34 -10.61 -3.36
N ARG A 33 -13.67 -10.03 -2.35
CA ARG A 33 -13.80 -10.42 -0.94
C ARG A 33 -13.42 -9.25 -0.03
N GLU A 34 -14.18 -9.08 1.05
CA GLU A 34 -13.88 -8.15 2.14
C GLU A 34 -13.84 -8.94 3.44
N VAL A 35 -12.75 -8.80 4.19
CA VAL A 35 -12.55 -9.48 5.48
C VAL A 35 -12.38 -8.42 6.54
N GLN A 36 -13.22 -8.47 7.58
CA GLN A 36 -13.08 -7.69 8.80
C GLN A 36 -12.80 -8.65 9.95
N VAL A 37 -11.79 -8.34 10.76
CA VAL A 37 -11.33 -9.20 11.86
C VAL A 37 -11.20 -8.42 13.14
N GLN A 38 -11.44 -9.09 14.27
CA GLN A 38 -11.16 -8.55 15.59
C GLN A 38 -9.72 -8.89 15.97
N ILE A 39 -8.98 -7.92 16.50
CA ILE A 39 -7.63 -8.11 17.02
C ILE A 39 -7.65 -7.80 18.51
N ALA A 40 -7.75 -8.83 19.34
CA ALA A 40 -7.70 -8.69 20.80
C ALA A 40 -6.25 -8.89 21.29
N VAL A 41 -5.70 -7.87 21.96
CA VAL A 41 -4.30 -7.85 22.42
C VAL A 41 -4.20 -7.25 23.82
N GLU A 42 -3.30 -7.81 24.64
CA GLU A 42 -2.91 -7.22 25.91
C GLU A 42 -1.81 -6.19 25.68
N MET A 43 -2.06 -4.98 26.16
CA MET A 43 -1.16 -3.83 26.07
C MET A 43 -0.07 -3.91 27.15
N ASP A 44 0.99 -3.12 27.04
CA ASP A 44 2.10 -3.16 28.00
C ASP A 44 1.68 -2.74 29.42
N ASN A 45 0.57 -1.99 29.55
CA ASN A 45 -0.04 -1.63 30.83
C ASN A 45 -0.92 -2.75 31.44
N GLY A 46 -1.05 -3.90 30.76
CA GLY A 46 -1.89 -5.04 31.17
C GLY A 46 -3.38 -4.91 30.78
N GLU A 47 -3.79 -3.81 30.16
CA GLU A 47 -5.17 -3.66 29.68
C GLU A 47 -5.38 -4.42 28.36
N LEU A 48 -6.59 -4.93 28.18
CA LEU A 48 -6.99 -5.65 26.98
C LEU A 48 -7.61 -4.66 25.98
N GLN A 49 -6.96 -4.48 24.83
CA GLN A 49 -7.47 -3.65 23.75
C GLN A 49 -8.03 -4.53 22.63
N THR A 50 -9.16 -4.10 22.07
CA THR A 50 -9.74 -4.68 20.86
C THR A 50 -9.61 -3.69 19.72
N LEU A 51 -8.91 -4.08 18.66
CA LEU A 51 -8.77 -3.32 17.42
C LEU A 51 -9.54 -4.01 16.29
N ILE A 52 -9.86 -3.25 15.24
CA ILE A 52 -10.46 -3.79 14.02
C ILE A 52 -9.43 -3.78 12.89
N GLY A 53 -9.26 -4.94 12.27
CA GLY A 53 -8.44 -5.12 11.07
C GLY A 53 -9.29 -5.38 9.84
N TYR A 54 -8.78 -4.96 8.69
CA TYR A 54 -9.43 -5.14 7.39
C TYR A 54 -8.46 -5.74 6.37
N ARG A 55 -8.98 -6.62 5.51
CA ARG A 55 -8.32 -7.02 4.25
C ARG A 55 -9.36 -7.08 3.13
N VAL A 56 -9.25 -6.16 2.17
CA VAL A 56 -10.07 -6.13 0.97
C VAL A 56 -9.26 -6.68 -0.20
N GLN A 57 -9.81 -7.70 -0.84
CA GLN A 57 -9.32 -8.39 -2.01
C GLN A 57 -10.22 -8.01 -3.18
N HIS A 58 -9.77 -7.06 -4.00
CA HIS A 58 -10.62 -6.40 -4.99
C HIS A 58 -10.82 -7.25 -6.24
N ASP A 59 -9.73 -7.56 -6.94
CA ASP A 59 -9.78 -8.33 -8.19
C ASP A 59 -8.52 -9.17 -8.32
N ASN A 60 -8.63 -10.38 -8.85
CA ASN A 60 -7.52 -11.32 -9.07
C ASN A 60 -7.44 -11.84 -10.51
N ALA A 61 -8.09 -11.17 -11.47
CA ALA A 61 -8.17 -11.65 -12.86
C ALA A 61 -6.80 -11.70 -13.56
N ARG A 62 -5.84 -10.87 -13.13
CA ARG A 62 -4.49 -10.79 -13.70
C ARG A 62 -3.42 -11.57 -12.92
N GLY A 63 -3.78 -12.23 -11.83
CA GLY A 63 -2.85 -12.95 -10.95
C GLY A 63 -3.15 -12.74 -9.47
N PRO A 64 -2.20 -13.13 -8.57
CA PRO A 64 -2.34 -12.91 -7.13
C PRO A 64 -2.62 -11.44 -6.80
N MET A 65 -3.29 -11.18 -5.69
CA MET A 65 -3.60 -9.82 -5.29
C MET A 65 -2.40 -9.17 -4.61
N LYS A 66 -2.25 -7.85 -4.82
CA LYS A 66 -1.15 -7.09 -4.23
C LYS A 66 -1.65 -5.82 -3.57
N GLY A 67 -1.21 -5.59 -2.34
CA GLY A 67 -1.22 -4.24 -1.77
C GLY A 67 -0.95 -4.17 -0.29
N GLY A 68 -0.66 -2.95 0.14
CA GLY A 68 -0.06 -2.66 1.45
C GLY A 68 -1.01 -2.80 2.63
N LEU A 69 -0.43 -2.73 3.83
CA LEU A 69 -1.13 -2.70 5.12
C LEU A 69 -0.91 -1.34 5.79
N ARG A 70 -1.99 -0.61 6.01
CA ARG A 70 -1.97 0.70 6.65
C ARG A 70 -2.35 0.59 8.13
N PHE A 71 -1.48 1.04 9.03
CA PHE A 71 -1.80 1.14 10.45
C PHE A 71 -1.98 2.62 10.78
N HIS A 72 -3.23 3.07 10.84
CA HIS A 72 -3.57 4.47 11.07
C HIS A 72 -4.92 4.58 11.77
N HIS A 73 -5.10 5.61 12.59
CA HIS A 73 -6.29 5.80 13.42
C HIS A 73 -7.56 6.16 12.62
N GLU A 74 -7.40 6.54 11.35
CA GLU A 74 -8.52 6.84 10.44
C GLU A 74 -8.84 5.69 9.47
N VAL A 75 -8.21 4.53 9.63
CA VAL A 75 -8.47 3.37 8.76
C VAL A 75 -9.91 2.90 8.96
N ASP A 76 -10.68 2.90 7.88
CA ASP A 76 -12.00 2.30 7.81
C ASP A 76 -12.15 1.40 6.57
N LEU A 77 -13.26 0.66 6.49
CA LEU A 77 -13.51 -0.26 5.38
C LEU A 77 -13.66 0.47 4.02
N ASP A 78 -14.21 1.68 3.99
CA ASP A 78 -14.44 2.44 2.75
C ASP A 78 -13.10 2.88 2.14
N GLU A 79 -12.19 3.38 2.96
CA GLU A 79 -10.83 3.73 2.57
C GLU A 79 -10.08 2.50 2.06
N VAL A 80 -10.13 1.38 2.78
CA VAL A 80 -9.42 0.15 2.39
C VAL A 80 -9.97 -0.40 1.06
N ARG A 81 -11.29 -0.37 0.86
CA ARG A 81 -11.92 -0.76 -0.42
C ARG A 81 -11.46 0.13 -1.57
N SER A 82 -11.45 1.44 -1.35
CA SER A 82 -10.99 2.43 -2.32
C SER A 82 -9.55 2.16 -2.74
N LEU A 83 -8.65 1.98 -1.76
CA LEU A 83 -7.24 1.72 -2.03
C LEU A 83 -7.00 0.35 -2.67
N ALA A 84 -7.79 -0.69 -2.36
CA ALA A 84 -7.69 -2.00 -2.97
C ALA A 84 -8.06 -1.98 -4.47
N SER A 85 -9.11 -1.23 -4.83
CA SER A 85 -9.46 -1.04 -6.25
C SER A 85 -8.38 -0.28 -7.01
N LEU A 86 -7.81 0.80 -6.42
CA LEU A 86 -6.69 1.53 -7.00
C LEU A 86 -5.45 0.64 -7.20
N MET A 87 -5.21 -0.35 -6.33
CA MET A 87 -4.14 -1.32 -6.54
C MET A 87 -4.38 -2.20 -7.77
N THR A 88 -5.61 -2.59 -8.06
CA THR A 88 -5.97 -3.35 -9.29
C THR A 88 -5.62 -2.54 -10.53
N TRP A 89 -6.00 -1.27 -10.56
CA TRP A 89 -5.70 -0.39 -11.69
C TRP A 89 -4.22 -0.10 -11.80
N LYS A 90 -3.53 0.13 -10.67
CA LYS A 90 -2.10 0.38 -10.64
C LYS A 90 -1.30 -0.77 -11.23
N THR A 91 -1.58 -2.01 -10.82
CA THR A 91 -0.87 -3.21 -11.31
C THR A 91 -1.15 -3.46 -12.80
N ALA A 92 -2.36 -3.15 -13.27
CA ALA A 92 -2.73 -3.15 -14.68
C ALA A 92 -1.95 -2.11 -15.50
N VAL A 93 -1.90 -0.85 -15.04
CA VAL A 93 -1.22 0.26 -15.73
C VAL A 93 0.28 -0.01 -15.92
N VAL A 94 0.96 -0.56 -14.90
CA VAL A 94 2.39 -0.89 -15.00
C VAL A 94 2.65 -2.31 -15.54
N ASN A 95 1.60 -2.99 -16.01
CA ASN A 95 1.63 -4.30 -16.65
C ASN A 95 2.39 -5.39 -15.87
N ILE A 96 2.14 -5.51 -14.57
CA ILE A 96 2.65 -6.61 -13.75
C ILE A 96 1.53 -7.63 -13.45
N PRO A 97 1.82 -8.93 -13.29
CA PRO A 97 0.81 -10.00 -13.20
C PRO A 97 0.18 -10.09 -11.80
N TYR A 98 -0.44 -9.00 -11.36
CA TYR A 98 -1.12 -8.91 -10.08
C TYR A 98 -2.49 -8.27 -10.23
N GLY A 99 -3.41 -8.74 -9.41
CA GLY A 99 -4.64 -8.05 -9.04
C GLY A 99 -4.41 -7.00 -7.94
N GLY A 100 -5.48 -6.54 -7.31
CA GLY A 100 -5.43 -5.53 -6.25
C GLY A 100 -6.00 -5.99 -4.92
N ALA A 101 -5.29 -5.66 -3.85
CA ALA A 101 -5.79 -5.78 -2.49
C ALA A 101 -5.31 -4.61 -1.63
N LYS A 102 -5.91 -4.43 -0.46
CA LYS A 102 -5.42 -3.53 0.57
C LYS A 102 -5.87 -4.06 1.92
N GLY A 103 -5.11 -3.76 2.96
CA GLY A 103 -5.58 -3.97 4.32
C GLY A 103 -5.13 -2.87 5.24
N GLY A 104 -5.55 -2.96 6.49
CA GLY A 104 -5.13 -2.04 7.52
C GLY A 104 -5.72 -2.38 8.87
N VAL A 105 -5.22 -1.68 9.89
CA VAL A 105 -5.70 -1.77 11.27
C VAL A 105 -5.95 -0.34 11.74
N GLU A 106 -7.11 -0.13 12.35
CA GLU A 106 -7.46 1.15 12.98
C GLU A 106 -6.66 1.33 14.27
N VAL A 107 -5.49 1.98 14.17
CA VAL A 107 -4.58 2.16 15.31
C VAL A 107 -3.63 3.35 15.13
N ASP A 108 -3.33 4.08 16.21
CA ASP A 108 -2.30 5.12 16.21
C ASP A 108 -0.95 4.55 16.63
N VAL A 109 -0.11 4.22 15.65
CA VAL A 109 1.21 3.61 15.88
C VAL A 109 2.16 4.49 16.70
N ARG A 110 1.92 5.79 16.80
CA ARG A 110 2.74 6.71 17.61
C ARG A 110 2.51 6.56 19.11
N LYS A 111 1.41 5.91 19.49
CA LYS A 111 1.04 5.64 20.89
C LYS A 111 1.42 4.24 21.34
N LEU A 112 1.99 3.43 20.44
CA LEU A 112 2.35 2.04 20.71
C LEU A 112 3.84 1.93 21.02
N SER A 113 4.17 1.03 21.93
CA SER A 113 5.52 0.48 21.98
C SER A 113 5.78 -0.43 20.77
N GLU A 114 7.06 -0.66 20.47
CA GLU A 114 7.46 -1.62 19.43
C GLU A 114 6.92 -3.02 19.72
N ARG A 115 6.88 -3.42 20.99
CA ARG A 115 6.36 -4.72 21.43
C ARG A 115 4.86 -4.84 21.24
N GLU A 116 4.11 -3.76 21.47
CA GLU A 116 2.67 -3.73 21.21
C GLU A 116 2.41 -3.80 19.70
N LEU A 117 3.16 -3.04 18.91
CA LEU A 117 3.06 -3.07 17.45
C LEU A 117 3.35 -4.47 16.89
N GLU A 118 4.36 -5.15 17.40
CA GLU A 118 4.66 -6.53 17.03
C GLU A 118 3.51 -7.48 17.41
N ARG A 119 2.99 -7.39 18.64
CA ARG A 119 1.87 -8.24 19.10
C ARG A 119 0.63 -8.03 18.23
N ILE A 120 0.27 -6.77 17.95
CA ILE A 120 -0.84 -6.41 17.06
C ILE A 120 -0.63 -6.99 15.66
N THR A 121 0.57 -6.82 15.10
CA THR A 121 0.92 -7.33 13.77
C THR A 121 0.76 -8.85 13.70
N ARG A 122 1.27 -9.57 14.70
CA ARG A 122 1.19 -11.04 14.75
C ARG A 122 -0.25 -11.52 14.90
N LYS A 123 -1.02 -10.91 15.80
CA LYS A 123 -2.45 -11.21 15.96
C LYS A 123 -3.24 -10.94 14.69
N PHE A 124 -2.93 -9.85 13.99
CA PHE A 124 -3.56 -9.57 12.72
C PHE A 124 -3.27 -10.65 11.66
N VAL A 125 -2.06 -11.21 11.64
CA VAL A 125 -1.72 -12.34 10.76
C VAL A 125 -2.42 -13.63 11.19
N ASP A 126 -2.58 -13.88 12.50
CA ASP A 126 -3.36 -15.01 13.00
C ASP A 126 -4.78 -15.01 12.41
N GLU A 127 -5.40 -13.84 12.25
CA GLU A 127 -6.74 -13.72 11.69
C GLU A 127 -6.79 -13.75 10.15
N LEU A 128 -5.65 -13.55 9.46
CA LEU A 128 -5.59 -13.40 8.00
C LEU A 128 -4.82 -14.50 7.27
N HIS A 129 -4.13 -15.41 7.95
CA HIS A 129 -3.20 -16.34 7.30
C HIS A 129 -3.84 -17.25 6.24
N ASP A 130 -5.15 -17.48 6.31
CA ASP A 130 -5.90 -18.29 5.33
C ASP A 130 -6.31 -17.53 4.07
N VAL A 131 -6.23 -16.20 4.10
CA VAL A 131 -6.59 -15.34 2.96
C VAL A 131 -5.38 -14.70 2.29
N ILE A 132 -4.21 -14.71 2.93
CA ILE A 132 -2.94 -14.22 2.36
C ILE A 132 -1.99 -15.38 2.03
N GLY A 133 -1.15 -15.20 1.01
CA GLY A 133 -0.26 -16.24 0.51
C GLY A 133 0.54 -15.78 -0.72
N PRO A 134 1.66 -16.45 -1.03
CA PRO A 134 2.53 -16.06 -2.14
C PRO A 134 1.84 -16.12 -3.51
N ASP A 135 0.83 -16.98 -3.66
CA ASP A 135 0.11 -17.19 -4.94
C ASP A 135 -1.35 -16.70 -4.88
N THR A 136 -1.76 -16.06 -3.79
CA THR A 136 -3.15 -15.62 -3.57
C THR A 136 -3.26 -14.13 -3.32
N ASP A 137 -2.62 -13.63 -2.26
CA ASP A 137 -2.65 -12.24 -1.85
C ASP A 137 -1.41 -11.89 -1.01
N ILE A 138 -0.64 -10.93 -1.49
CA ILE A 138 0.70 -10.62 -1.00
C ILE A 138 0.71 -9.21 -0.39
N PRO A 139 0.78 -9.07 0.95
CA PRO A 139 0.87 -7.76 1.60
C PRO A 139 2.19 -7.01 1.32
N ALA A 140 2.23 -5.74 1.73
CA ALA A 140 3.40 -4.85 1.64
C ALA A 140 3.30 -3.74 2.70
N PRO A 141 4.35 -2.92 2.90
CA PRO A 141 4.25 -1.71 3.70
C PRO A 141 3.26 -0.70 3.08
N ASP A 142 2.67 0.09 3.96
CA ASP A 142 1.97 1.34 3.67
C ASP A 142 2.18 2.30 4.86
N MET A 143 1.37 3.34 4.99
CA MET A 143 1.47 4.28 6.11
C MET A 143 1.35 3.56 7.46
N GLY A 144 2.26 3.87 8.39
CA GLY A 144 2.31 3.25 9.72
C GLY A 144 2.92 1.85 9.76
N THR A 145 3.38 1.31 8.63
CA THR A 145 4.13 0.04 8.58
C THR A 145 5.43 0.18 7.81
N ASN A 146 6.41 -0.68 8.09
CA ASN A 146 7.76 -0.59 7.54
C ASN A 146 8.32 -2.00 7.24
N ALA A 147 9.62 -2.10 6.95
CA ALA A 147 10.24 -3.37 6.64
C ALA A 147 10.23 -4.37 7.81
N GLU A 148 10.42 -3.90 9.02
CA GLU A 148 10.37 -4.71 10.23
C GLU A 148 8.98 -5.34 10.44
N VAL A 149 7.91 -4.57 10.28
CA VAL A 149 6.53 -5.11 10.31
C VAL A 149 6.36 -6.23 9.27
N MET A 150 6.94 -6.09 8.07
CA MET A 150 6.87 -7.16 7.06
C MET A 150 7.67 -8.40 7.46
N ALA A 151 8.77 -8.24 8.20
CA ALA A 151 9.52 -9.37 8.73
C ALA A 151 8.70 -10.14 9.78
N TRP A 152 7.99 -9.43 10.67
CA TRP A 152 7.06 -10.06 11.61
C TRP A 152 5.91 -10.79 10.91
N ILE A 153 5.35 -10.19 9.85
CA ILE A 153 4.29 -10.83 9.06
C ILE A 153 4.78 -12.13 8.43
N MET A 154 5.94 -12.10 7.76
CA MET A 154 6.54 -13.30 7.19
C MET A 154 6.77 -14.37 8.27
N ASN A 155 7.36 -13.97 9.40
CA ASN A 155 7.65 -14.89 10.49
C ASN A 155 6.39 -15.53 11.08
N GLN A 156 5.32 -14.74 11.28
CA GLN A 156 4.08 -15.25 11.85
C GLN A 156 3.33 -16.14 10.86
N HIS A 157 3.25 -15.75 9.58
CA HIS A 157 2.60 -16.57 8.54
C HIS A 157 3.31 -17.93 8.36
N ASN A 158 4.65 -17.94 8.43
CA ASN A 158 5.43 -19.16 8.30
C ASN A 158 5.16 -20.19 9.42
N LYS A 159 4.61 -19.79 10.58
CA LYS A 159 4.19 -20.74 11.63
C LYS A 159 3.05 -21.65 11.18
N TYR A 160 2.18 -21.14 10.30
CA TYR A 160 1.02 -21.86 9.79
C TYR A 160 1.33 -22.62 8.48
N HIS A 161 2.13 -22.02 7.60
CA HIS A 161 2.29 -22.49 6.21
C HIS A 161 3.72 -22.94 5.85
N GLY A 162 4.64 -22.95 6.81
CA GLY A 162 6.05 -23.21 6.57
C GLY A 162 6.77 -22.04 5.91
N PHE A 163 8.06 -22.20 5.60
CA PHE A 163 8.91 -21.12 5.13
C PHE A 163 8.51 -20.60 3.74
N ASN A 164 7.91 -19.40 3.68
CA ASN A 164 7.46 -18.76 2.45
C ASN A 164 7.84 -17.27 2.42
N PRO A 165 9.06 -16.91 1.99
CA PRO A 165 9.48 -15.51 1.95
C PRO A 165 8.66 -14.66 0.95
N GLY A 166 7.98 -15.30 0.00
CA GLY A 166 7.13 -14.64 -1.00
C GLY A 166 5.79 -14.11 -0.48
N VAL A 167 5.37 -14.49 0.74
CA VAL A 167 4.05 -14.09 1.26
C VAL A 167 3.88 -12.59 1.43
N VAL A 168 4.97 -11.85 1.65
CA VAL A 168 4.95 -10.41 1.88
C VAL A 168 6.17 -9.74 1.23
N THR A 169 5.99 -8.56 0.64
CA THR A 169 7.10 -7.78 0.06
C THR A 169 7.46 -6.59 0.94
N GLY A 170 8.66 -6.01 0.77
CA GLY A 170 9.12 -4.89 1.61
C GLY A 170 9.82 -5.27 2.89
N LYS A 171 10.23 -6.53 3.02
CA LYS A 171 11.09 -7.02 4.09
C LYS A 171 12.50 -6.41 4.00
N PRO A 172 13.29 -6.43 5.09
CA PRO A 172 14.72 -6.12 5.07
C PRO A 172 15.48 -7.03 4.11
N VAL A 173 16.61 -6.57 3.58
CA VAL A 173 17.41 -7.32 2.60
C VAL A 173 17.88 -8.65 3.19
N GLU A 174 18.26 -8.63 4.46
CA GLU A 174 18.69 -9.77 5.29
C GLU A 174 17.58 -10.82 5.44
N HIS A 175 16.32 -10.43 5.21
CA HIS A 175 15.14 -11.28 5.28
C HIS A 175 14.48 -11.45 3.92
N TYR A 176 15.27 -11.68 2.86
CA TYR A 176 14.77 -11.90 1.49
C TYR A 176 14.01 -10.69 0.93
N GLY A 177 14.40 -9.50 1.38
CA GLY A 177 14.04 -8.23 0.77
C GLY A 177 14.77 -8.01 -0.56
N ILE A 178 14.31 -7.05 -1.34
CA ILE A 178 14.94 -6.68 -2.61
C ILE A 178 15.69 -5.36 -2.41
N PRO A 179 17.00 -5.30 -2.75
CA PRO A 179 17.75 -4.04 -2.74
C PRO A 179 17.07 -2.97 -3.60
N GLY A 180 17.12 -1.73 -3.12
CA GLY A 180 16.56 -0.58 -3.82
C GLY A 180 15.04 -0.40 -3.68
N ARG A 181 14.40 -1.19 -2.81
CA ARG A 181 12.96 -1.09 -2.58
C ARG A 181 12.57 0.18 -1.81
N GLU A 182 13.41 0.64 -0.90
CA GLU A 182 13.16 1.81 -0.06
C GLU A 182 12.93 3.06 -0.92
N GLU A 183 13.84 3.31 -1.86
CA GLU A 183 13.77 4.46 -2.76
C GLU A 183 12.84 4.27 -3.96
N ALA A 184 12.35 3.06 -4.23
CA ALA A 184 11.69 2.70 -5.49
C ALA A 184 10.53 3.65 -5.87
N THR A 185 9.70 4.01 -4.90
CA THR A 185 8.53 4.87 -5.16
C THR A 185 8.97 6.32 -5.45
N GLY A 186 9.86 6.89 -4.63
CA GLY A 186 10.38 8.24 -4.84
C GLY A 186 11.17 8.36 -6.15
N ARG A 187 11.97 7.34 -6.47
CA ARG A 187 12.68 7.23 -7.75
C ARG A 187 11.71 7.16 -8.93
N GLY A 188 10.63 6.40 -8.81
CA GLY A 188 9.57 6.33 -9.82
C GLY A 188 8.91 7.69 -10.08
N VAL A 189 8.57 8.43 -9.02
CA VAL A 189 8.06 9.81 -9.10
C VAL A 189 9.05 10.70 -9.84
N GLY A 190 10.33 10.65 -9.46
CA GLY A 190 11.39 11.41 -10.12
C GLY A 190 11.53 11.10 -11.62
N ILE A 191 11.59 9.82 -11.99
CA ILE A 191 11.70 9.37 -13.39
C ILE A 191 10.52 9.87 -14.23
N LEU A 192 9.29 9.68 -13.74
CA LEU A 192 8.08 10.11 -14.47
C LEU A 192 8.00 11.62 -14.59
N SER A 193 8.40 12.35 -13.54
CA SER A 193 8.45 13.81 -13.55
C SER A 193 9.42 14.34 -14.59
N LEU A 194 10.66 13.81 -14.66
CA LEU A 194 11.64 14.22 -15.67
C LEU A 194 11.17 13.91 -17.10
N LYS A 195 10.58 12.74 -17.33
CA LYS A 195 9.99 12.40 -18.64
C LYS A 195 8.88 13.37 -19.02
N THR A 196 8.07 13.78 -18.05
CA THR A 196 6.97 14.74 -18.27
C THR A 196 7.50 16.14 -18.59
N VAL A 197 8.48 16.63 -17.82
CA VAL A 197 9.19 17.89 -18.07
C VAL A 197 9.73 17.94 -19.50
N GLY A 198 10.41 16.88 -19.94
CA GLY A 198 10.93 16.79 -21.31
C GLY A 198 9.83 16.78 -22.38
N ARG A 199 8.72 16.06 -22.16
CA ARG A 199 7.57 16.06 -23.09
C ARG A 199 6.88 17.41 -23.21
N LEU A 200 6.92 18.22 -22.16
CA LEU A 200 6.39 19.60 -22.16
C LEU A 200 7.39 20.61 -22.75
N GLY A 201 8.57 20.17 -23.23
CA GLY A 201 9.58 21.05 -23.81
C GLY A 201 10.42 21.83 -22.79
N HIS A 202 10.34 21.47 -21.51
CA HIS A 202 11.12 22.11 -20.45
C HIS A 202 12.45 21.37 -20.21
N ARG A 203 13.41 22.07 -19.60
CA ARG A 203 14.69 21.51 -19.17
C ARG A 203 14.72 21.41 -17.64
N PRO A 204 15.32 20.36 -17.06
CA PRO A 204 15.42 20.21 -15.61
C PRO A 204 16.02 21.43 -14.91
N GLN A 205 17.10 22.01 -15.46
CA GLN A 205 17.80 23.20 -14.91
C GLN A 205 16.90 24.42 -14.74
N ASN A 206 15.83 24.52 -15.55
CA ASN A 206 14.87 25.63 -15.52
C ASN A 206 13.57 25.24 -14.81
N THR A 207 13.49 24.04 -14.23
CA THR A 207 12.28 23.51 -13.62
C THR A 207 12.31 23.71 -12.11
N ARG A 208 11.29 24.37 -11.57
CA ARG A 208 11.08 24.56 -10.13
C ARG A 208 10.12 23.49 -9.61
N VAL A 209 10.47 22.87 -8.48
CA VAL A 209 9.70 21.77 -7.89
C VAL A 209 9.32 22.12 -6.45
N ALA A 210 8.06 21.89 -6.09
CA ALA A 210 7.57 21.93 -4.72
C ALA A 210 7.11 20.53 -4.31
N ILE A 211 7.44 20.10 -3.08
CA ILE A 211 7.12 18.77 -2.56
C ILE A 211 6.32 18.90 -1.27
N GLN A 212 5.19 18.21 -1.20
CA GLN A 212 4.36 18.09 0.01
C GLN A 212 4.51 16.68 0.58
N GLY A 213 4.91 16.60 1.86
CA GLY A 213 5.28 15.38 2.56
C GLY A 213 6.74 15.02 2.33
N PHE A 214 7.51 14.85 3.41
CA PHE A 214 8.96 14.58 3.35
C PHE A 214 9.39 13.27 4.03
N GLY A 215 8.46 12.32 4.14
CA GLY A 215 8.78 10.92 4.45
C GLY A 215 9.46 10.18 3.28
N ASN A 216 9.50 8.85 3.35
CA ASN A 216 10.22 7.98 2.40
C ASN A 216 10.05 8.34 0.91
N VAL A 217 8.82 8.59 0.45
CA VAL A 217 8.58 8.90 -0.98
C VAL A 217 9.10 10.29 -1.35
N GLY A 218 8.78 11.30 -0.54
CA GLY A 218 9.11 12.70 -0.82
C GLY A 218 10.60 12.98 -0.77
N SER A 219 11.30 12.42 0.21
CA SER A 219 12.75 12.57 0.38
C SER A 219 13.54 11.95 -0.77
N HIS A 220 13.17 10.74 -1.20
CA HIS A 220 13.81 10.09 -2.35
C HIS A 220 13.45 10.77 -3.68
N ALA A 221 12.22 11.25 -3.86
CA ALA A 221 11.84 12.03 -5.03
C ALA A 221 12.61 13.35 -5.12
N ALA A 222 12.74 14.08 -3.99
CA ALA A 222 13.51 15.32 -3.90
C ALA A 222 14.98 15.09 -4.28
N THR A 223 15.60 14.07 -3.69
CA THR A 223 16.99 13.68 -3.96
C THR A 223 17.19 13.37 -5.45
N PHE A 224 16.32 12.55 -6.04
CA PHE A 224 16.43 12.17 -7.45
C PHE A 224 16.25 13.37 -8.40
N LEU A 225 15.26 14.23 -8.13
CA LEU A 225 14.99 15.41 -8.95
C LEU A 225 16.11 16.46 -8.83
N HIS A 226 16.63 16.67 -7.62
CA HIS A 226 17.75 17.56 -7.40
C HIS A 226 19.02 17.08 -8.11
N ALA A 227 19.31 15.78 -8.05
CA ALA A 227 20.43 15.16 -8.78
C ALA A 227 20.30 15.26 -10.30
N ALA A 228 19.09 15.52 -10.81
CA ALA A 228 18.80 15.77 -12.22
C ALA A 228 18.76 17.27 -12.56
N ASP A 229 19.32 18.14 -11.71
CA ASP A 229 19.37 19.60 -11.83
C ASP A 229 18.02 20.34 -11.70
N CYS A 230 16.94 19.69 -11.26
CA CYS A 230 15.72 20.42 -10.90
C CYS A 230 15.95 21.26 -9.64
N LYS A 231 15.36 22.47 -9.60
CA LYS A 231 15.42 23.34 -8.43
C LYS A 231 14.28 23.04 -7.46
N ILE A 232 14.56 22.37 -6.35
CA ILE A 232 13.59 22.21 -5.26
C ILE A 232 13.44 23.57 -4.56
N VAL A 233 12.25 24.17 -4.63
CA VAL A 233 11.99 25.53 -4.11
C VAL A 233 11.09 25.55 -2.87
N ALA A 234 10.41 24.45 -2.56
CA ALA A 234 9.59 24.31 -1.37
C ALA A 234 9.46 22.85 -0.96
N ILE A 235 9.50 22.61 0.35
CA ILE A 235 9.21 21.32 1.00
C ILE A 235 8.28 21.60 2.18
N SER A 236 7.32 20.72 2.44
CA SER A 236 6.46 20.77 3.63
C SER A 236 6.27 19.38 4.23
N ASP A 237 6.03 19.31 5.54
CA ASP A 237 5.67 18.10 6.29
C ASP A 237 4.72 18.45 7.45
N VAL A 238 4.28 17.44 8.21
CA VAL A 238 3.40 17.56 9.40
C VAL A 238 4.07 18.20 10.61
#